data_AF-A0A1F3ZNT6-F1
#
_entry.id   AF-A0A1F3ZNT6-F1
#
_cell.length_a   1.000
_cell.length_b   1.000
_cell.length_c   1.000
_cell.angle_alpha   90.00
_cell.angle_beta   90.00
_cell.angle_gamma   90.00
#
_symmetry.space_group_name_H-M   'P 1'
#
loop_
_entity.id
_entity.type
_entity.pdbx_description
1 polymer ?
#
loop_
_entity_poly.entity_id
_entity_poly.type
_entity_poly.pdbx_seq_one_letter_code
_entity_poly.pdbx_strand_id
1 'polypeptide(L)' 'MKRSNAPIFWLLFGAGGMLAALVGPVLVLITGIAVPMRFLVPRDLMSYSHVLAFSQNWLGKILVFAVVSLFLWHAGKRIY' A
#
# COMPACT_ATOMS: atom_id res chain seq x y z
N MET A 1 10.14 7.06 -36.55
CA MET A 1 9.98 7.40 -35.12
C MET A 1 9.68 6.14 -34.33
N LYS A 2 10.37 5.87 -33.23
CA LYS A 2 10.12 4.69 -32.36
C LYS A 2 9.01 5.04 -31.35
N ARG A 3 7.99 4.18 -31.20
CA ARG A 3 6.95 4.39 -30.18
C ARG A 3 7.56 4.39 -28.78
N SER A 4 7.09 5.30 -27.92
CA SER A 4 7.51 5.39 -26.53
C SER A 4 6.82 4.32 -25.68
N ASN A 5 7.54 3.74 -24.73
CA ASN A 5 7.02 2.80 -23.73
C ASN A 5 6.44 3.52 -22.49
N ALA A 6 6.46 4.86 -22.46
CA ALA A 6 5.96 5.66 -21.36
C ALA A 6 4.52 5.30 -20.88
N PRO A 7 3.55 4.97 -21.77
CA PRO A 7 2.17 4.70 -21.34
C PRO A 7 2.05 3.58 -20.29
N ILE A 8 2.91 2.57 -20.34
CA ILE A 8 2.89 1.45 -19.38
C ILE A 8 3.25 1.94 -17.97
N PHE A 9 4.30 2.75 -17.86
CA PHE A 9 4.74 3.30 -16.58
C PHE A 9 3.77 4.35 -16.03
N TRP A 10 3.17 5.15 -16.91
CA TRP A 10 2.14 6.13 -16.53
C TRP A 10 0.87 5.45 -16.00
N LEU A 11 0.49 4.29 -16.55
CA LEU A 11 -0.63 3.50 -16.03
C LEU A 11 -0.40 3.07 -14.58
N LEU A 12 0.77 2.48 -14.29
CA LEU A 12 1.14 2.05 -12.94
C LEU A 12 1.25 3.24 -11.97
N PHE A 13 1.84 4.34 -12.44
CA PHE A 13 1.92 5.59 -11.69
C PHE A 13 0.54 6.15 -11.33
N GLY A 14 -0.38 6.19 -12.30
CA GLY A 14 -1.74 6.70 -12.10
C GLY A 14 -2.54 5.82 -11.13
N ALA A 15 -2.50 4.50 -11.33
CA ALA A 15 -3.16 3.53 -10.45
C ALA A 15 -2.63 3.61 -9.01
N GLY A 16 -1.30 3.67 -8.85
CA GLY A 16 -0.69 3.83 -7.53
C GLY A 16 -1.00 5.17 -6.87
N GLY A 17 -1.10 6.25 -7.63
CA GLY A 17 -1.49 7.56 -7.11
C GLY A 17 -2.91 7.58 -6.59
N MET A 18 -3.84 7.01 -7.35
CA MET A 18 -5.24 6.89 -6.92
C MET A 18 -5.36 6.03 -5.66
N LEU A 19 -4.70 4.86 -5.64
CA LEU A 19 -4.73 4.00 -4.47
C LEU A 19 -4.12 4.69 -3.24
N ALA A 20 -2.98 5.38 -3.41
CA ALA A 20 -2.35 6.13 -2.33
C ALA A 20 -3.25 7.25 -1.80
N ALA A 21 -3.97 7.96 -2.68
CA ALA A 21 -4.92 8.99 -2.28
C ALA A 21 -6.10 8.40 -1.48
N LEU A 22 -6.62 7.25 -1.88
CA LEU A 22 -7.78 6.62 -1.25
C LEU A 22 -7.45 5.96 0.10
N VAL A 23 -6.35 5.21 0.19
CA VAL A 23 -6.06 4.36 1.37
C VAL A 23 -4.76 4.71 2.09
N GLY A 24 -3.87 5.49 1.47
CA GLY A 24 -2.58 5.86 2.08
C GLY A 24 -2.73 6.53 3.45
N PRO A 25 -3.61 7.54 3.64
CA PRO A 25 -3.78 8.20 4.93
C PRO A 25 -4.16 7.25 6.06
N VAL A 26 -5.13 6.36 5.83
CA VAL A 26 -5.59 5.43 6.88
C VAL A 26 -4.57 4.33 7.16
N LEU A 27 -3.83 3.87 6.14
CA LEU A 27 -2.75 2.91 6.34
C LEU A 27 -1.65 3.50 7.21
N VAL A 28 -1.21 4.74 6.93
CA VAL A 28 -0.20 5.44 7.75
C VAL A 28 -0.73 5.68 9.17
N LEU A 29 -1.98 6.14 9.30
CA LEU A 29 -2.59 6.39 10.60
C LEU A 29 -2.63 5.12 11.45
N ILE A 30 -3.08 3.98 10.90
CA ILE A 30 -3.20 2.74 11.66
C ILE A 30 -1.81 2.15 11.96
N THR A 31 -1.00 1.92 10.92
CA THR A 31 0.25 1.16 11.05
C THR A 31 1.41 1.97 11.61
N GLY A 32 1.46 3.28 11.33
CA GLY A 32 2.55 4.16 11.75
C GLY A 32 2.28 4.94 13.04
N ILE A 33 1.01 5.15 13.41
CA ILE A 33 0.65 6.01 14.55
C ILE A 33 -0.20 5.25 15.58
N ALA A 34 -1.41 4.84 15.22
CA ALA A 34 -2.40 4.33 16.17
C ALA A 34 -1.95 3.03 16.86
N VAL A 35 -1.46 2.06 16.08
CA VAL A 35 -0.97 0.78 16.63
C VAL A 35 0.32 0.99 17.46
N PRO A 36 1.37 1.67 16.97
CA PRO A 36 2.58 1.91 17.76
C PRO A 36 2.34 2.71 19.05
N MET A 37 1.49 3.74 19.00
CA MET A 37 1.19 4.60 20.15
C MET A 37 0.09 4.03 21.06
N ARG A 38 -0.55 2.92 20.66
CA ARG A 38 -1.73 2.34 21.34
C ARG A 38 -2.86 3.35 21.51
N PHE A 39 -3.05 4.18 20.48
CA PHE A 39 -4.03 5.27 20.49
C PHE A 39 -5.36 4.78 19.91
N LEU A 40 -6.39 4.73 20.76
CA LEU A 40 -7.78 4.41 20.39
C LEU A 40 -7.97 3.10 19.59
N VAL A 41 -7.09 2.11 19.80
CA VAL A 41 -7.17 0.80 19.13
C VAL A 41 -7.00 -0.37 20.12
N PRO A 42 -7.63 -1.53 19.88
CA PRO A 42 -7.41 -2.73 20.68
C PRO A 42 -5.94 -3.15 20.68
N ARG A 43 -5.46 -3.69 21.82
CA ARG A 43 -4.04 -4.08 21.99
C ARG A 43 -3.60 -5.19 21.04
N ASP A 44 -4.54 -6.02 20.62
CA ASP A 44 -4.35 -7.18 19.77
C ASP A 44 -4.71 -6.93 18.30
N LEU A 45 -5.09 -5.69 17.93
CA LEU A 45 -5.53 -5.33 16.58
C LEU A 45 -4.53 -5.79 15.50
N MET A 46 -3.23 -5.55 15.74
CA MET A 46 -2.14 -6.06 14.89
C MET A 46 -1.21 -6.99 15.67
N SER A 47 -1.79 -7.91 16.44
CA SER A 47 -1.02 -9.02 17.01
C SER A 47 -0.34 -9.84 15.90
N TYR A 48 0.80 -10.45 16.22
CA TYR A 48 1.55 -11.25 15.25
C TYR A 48 0.68 -12.34 14.60
N SER A 49 -0.15 -13.03 15.38
CA SER A 49 -1.04 -14.08 14.87
C SER A 49 -2.10 -13.54 13.90
N HIS A 50 -2.70 -12.38 14.18
CA HIS A 50 -3.68 -11.76 13.29
C HIS A 50 -3.05 -11.31 11.97
N VAL A 51 -1.89 -10.65 12.03
CA VAL A 51 -1.18 -10.21 10.83
C VAL A 51 -0.69 -11.40 10.01
N LEU A 52 -0.16 -12.45 10.66
CA LEU A 52 0.26 -13.66 9.98
C LEU A 52 -0.92 -14.36 9.28
N ALA A 53 -2.05 -14.52 9.97
CA ALA A 53 -3.26 -15.10 9.38
C ALA A 53 -3.76 -14.28 8.17
N PHE A 54 -3.75 -12.95 8.29
CA PHE A 54 -4.08 -12.06 7.17
C PHE A 54 -3.10 -12.22 5.99
N SER A 55 -1.80 -12.23 6.25
CA SER A 55 -0.77 -12.40 5.21
C SER A 55 -0.74 -13.80 4.59
N GLN A 56 -1.29 -14.82 5.26
CA GLN A 56 -1.43 -16.17 4.71
C GLN A 56 -2.69 -16.32 3.84
N ASN A 57 -3.71 -15.50 4.07
CA ASN A 57 -4.92 -15.45 3.25
C ASN A 57 -4.59 -14.95 1.82
N TRP A 58 -5.16 -15.60 0.80
CA TRP A 58 -4.94 -15.25 -0.62
C TRP A 58 -5.29 -13.78 -0.91
N LEU A 59 -6.39 -13.28 -0.35
CA LEU A 59 -6.85 -11.91 -0.57
C LEU A 59 -5.91 -10.93 0.14
N GLY A 60 -5.48 -11.25 1.36
CA GLY A 60 -4.51 -10.45 2.10
C GLY A 60 -3.19 -10.31 1.34
N LYS A 61 -2.70 -11.39 0.73
CA LYS A 61 -1.50 -11.34 -0.14
C LYS A 61 -1.67 -10.39 -1.32
N ILE A 62 -2.79 -10.48 -2.04
CA ILE A 62 -3.06 -9.60 -3.18
C ILE A 62 -3.12 -8.14 -2.73
N LEU A 63 -3.81 -7.85 -1.61
CA LEU A 63 -3.91 -6.50 -1.07
C LEU A 63 -2.54 -5.94 -0.68
N VAL A 64 -1.74 -6.70 0.07
CA VAL A 64 -0.39 -6.29 0.47
C VAL A 64 0.48 -6.05 -0.76
N PHE A 65 0.48 -6.99 -1.71
CA PHE A 65 1.27 -6.86 -2.94
C PHE A 65 0.85 -5.64 -3.77
N ALA A 66 -0.46 -5.42 -3.95
CA ALA A 66 -0.99 -4.31 -4.72
C ALA A 66 -0.66 -2.96 -4.08
N VAL A 67 -0.89 -2.82 -2.77
CA VAL A 67 -0.60 -1.57 -2.04
C VAL A 67 0.90 -1.26 -2.11
N VAL A 68 1.76 -2.21 -1.73
CA VAL A 68 3.21 -1.98 -1.69
C VAL A 68 3.75 -1.68 -3.08
N SER A 69 3.44 -2.52 -4.07
CA SER A 69 4.00 -2.38 -5.42
C SER A 69 3.52 -1.10 -6.11
N LEU A 70 2.22 -0.76 -5.99
CA LEU A 70 1.68 0.42 -6.66
C LEU A 70 2.12 1.73 -5.98
N PHE A 71 2.27 1.76 -4.66
CA PHE A 71 2.84 2.92 -3.96
C PHE A 71 4.28 3.15 -4.42
N LEU A 72 5.08 2.09 -4.53
CA LEU A 72 6.45 2.15 -5.04
C LEU A 72 6.51 2.66 -6.48
N TRP A 73 5.64 2.17 -7.37
CA TRP A 73 5.57 2.68 -8.75
C TRP A 73 5.15 4.14 -8.82
N HIS A 74 4.18 4.55 -8.01
CA HIS A 74 3.76 5.94 -7.92
C HIS A 74 4.92 6.85 -7.49
N ALA A 75 5.61 6.50 -6.41
CA ALA A 75 6.76 7.24 -5.91
C ALA A 75 7.91 7.25 -6.92
N GLY A 76 8.28 6.08 -7.45
CA GLY A 76 9.37 5.94 -8.41
C GLY A 76 9.18 6.82 -9.64
N LYS A 77 7.98 6.83 -10.24
CA LYS A 77 7.69 7.70 -11.40
C LYS A 77 7.54 9.18 -11.08
N ARG A 78 7.33 9.57 -9.81
CA ARG A 78 7.44 10.98 -9.37
C ARG A 78 8.89 11.42 -9.26
N ILE A 79 9.75 10.55 -8.73
CA ILE A 79 11.15 10.86 -8.44
C ILE A 79 11.99 10.84 -9.72
N TYR A 80 11.66 9.96 -10.67
CA TYR A 80 12.37 9.75 -11.95
C TYR A 80 11.43 9.88 -13.17
#